data_AF-A0A958J5E6-F1
#
_entry.id   AF-A0A958J5E6-F1
#
_cell.length_a   1.000
_cell.length_b   1.000
_cell.length_c   1.000
_cell.angle_alpha   90.00
_cell.angle_beta   90.00
_cell.angle_gamma   90.00
#
_symmetry.space_group_name_H-M   'P 1'
#
loop_
_entity.id
_entity.type
_entity.pdbx_description
1 polymer ?
#
loop_
_entity_poly.entity_id
_entity_poly.type
_entity_poly.pdbx_seq_one_letter_code
_entity_poly.pdbx_strand_id
1 'polypeptide(L)'
;NPHPAGQVEHNLPELNGQKLRGIQHKYRETILFFPQQGQTCHAYCSFCFRWPQFVGINEWKIAMKEKELLVAYLEQHPEVTDVIFTGGDPMIMKSRILGDYIDALLEADLPHLRNIRIGSKSLSYWPYKFIDEP
;
A
#
# COMPACT_ATOMS: atom_id res chain seq x y z
N ASN A 1 -2.58 21.90 1.27
CA ASN A 1 -1.18 21.44 1.27
C ASN A 1 -0.99 20.54 0.04
N PRO A 2 -0.48 21.08 -1.08
CA PRO A 2 -0.41 20.37 -2.36
C PRO A 2 0.74 19.36 -2.43
N HIS A 3 1.66 19.37 -1.46
CA HIS A 3 2.73 18.40 -1.39
C HIS A 3 2.30 17.21 -0.52
N PRO A 4 2.68 15.97 -0.85
CA PRO A 4 2.53 14.81 0.03
C PRO A 4 3.43 14.89 1.27
N ALA A 5 3.61 16.08 1.86
CA ALA A 5 4.39 16.37 3.05
C ALA A 5 5.79 15.72 3.06
N GLY A 6 6.46 15.68 1.90
CA GLY A 6 7.80 15.10 1.75
C GLY A 6 7.84 13.57 1.77
N GLN A 7 6.69 12.88 1.71
CA GLN A 7 6.65 11.41 1.73
C GLN A 7 7.48 10.76 0.63
N VAL A 8 7.46 11.33 -0.58
CA VAL A 8 8.23 10.82 -1.73
C VAL A 8 9.73 11.12 -1.58
N GLU A 9 10.08 12.19 -0.87
CA GLU A 9 11.47 12.61 -0.68
C GLU A 9 12.14 11.85 0.46
N HIS A 10 11.39 11.55 1.52
CA HIS A 10 11.94 11.00 2.76
C HIS A 10 11.72 9.50 2.91
N ASN A 11 10.65 8.94 2.34
CA ASN A 11 10.25 7.56 2.64
C ASN A 11 10.32 6.63 1.44
N LEU A 12 10.66 7.11 0.24
CA LEU A 12 10.72 6.30 -0.97
C LEU A 12 11.99 5.43 -0.93
N PRO A 13 11.87 4.10 -0.76
CA PRO A 13 13.05 3.25 -0.74
C PRO A 13 13.51 2.90 -2.16
N GLU A 14 14.74 2.42 -2.21
CA GLU A 14 15.37 1.91 -3.43
C GLU A 14 15.80 0.46 -3.20
N LEU A 15 15.71 -0.34 -4.26
CA LEU A 15 16.20 -1.71 -4.31
C LEU A 15 17.06 -1.85 -5.56
N ASN A 16 18.36 -2.16 -5.39
CA ASN A 16 19.30 -2.30 -6.51
C ASN A 16 19.31 -1.09 -7.48
N GLY A 17 19.18 0.13 -6.97
CA GLY A 17 19.12 1.36 -7.76
C GLY A 17 17.76 1.65 -8.42
N GLN A 18 16.76 0.79 -8.21
CA GLN A 18 15.39 1.01 -8.66
C GLN A 18 14.56 1.63 -7.52
N LYS A 19 13.94 2.79 -7.79
CA LYS A 19 12.97 3.43 -6.88
C LYS A 19 11.68 2.62 -6.78
N LEU A 20 11.30 2.22 -5.57
CA LEU A 20 10.07 1.46 -5.31
C LEU A 20 8.88 2.40 -5.11
N ARG A 21 8.34 2.93 -6.21
CA ARG A 21 7.33 4.01 -6.21
C ARG A 21 6.01 3.70 -5.48
N GLY A 22 5.72 2.44 -5.20
CA GLY A 22 4.56 2.04 -4.40
C GLY A 22 4.89 1.57 -2.99
N ILE A 23 6.11 1.80 -2.49
CA ILE A 23 6.51 1.52 -1.12
C ILE A 23 6.91 2.82 -0.44
N GLN A 24 6.55 2.96 0.82
CA GLN A 24 7.20 3.89 1.73
C GLN A 24 7.76 3.14 2.94
N HIS A 25 9.06 3.21 3.15
CA HIS A 25 9.67 2.78 4.39
C HIS A 25 9.56 3.93 5.39
N LYS A 26 8.49 3.94 6.18
CA LYS A 26 8.10 5.10 7.00
C LYS A 26 8.75 5.09 8.38
N TYR A 27 8.87 3.90 8.97
CA TYR A 27 9.55 3.67 10.23
C TYR A 27 10.42 2.43 10.07
N ARG A 28 11.47 2.30 10.88
CA ARG A 28 12.41 1.18 10.84
C ARG A 28 11.69 -0.18 10.73
N GLU A 29 10.61 -0.38 11.46
CA GLU A 29 9.90 -1.66 11.50
C GLU A 29 8.65 -1.69 10.59
N THR A 30 8.28 -0.58 9.95
CA THR A 30 6.99 -0.46 9.25
C THR A 30 7.12 0.13 7.86
N ILE A 31 6.65 -0.63 6.88
CA ILE A 31 6.46 -0.15 5.51
C ILE A 31 4.98 0.02 5.17
N LEU A 32 4.72 0.98 4.28
CA LEU A 32 3.44 1.18 3.64
C LEU A 32 3.55 0.69 2.20
N PHE A 33 2.65 -0.19 1.78
CA PHE A 33 2.52 -0.60 0.39
C PHE A 33 1.27 0.02 -0.23
N PHE A 34 1.42 0.51 -1.47
CA PHE A 34 0.41 1.24 -2.23
C PHE A 34 0.08 0.45 -3.51
N PRO A 35 -0.85 -0.53 -3.45
CA PRO A 35 -1.26 -1.26 -4.64
C PRO A 35 -1.85 -0.31 -5.67
N GLN A 36 -1.47 -0.44 -6.94
CA GLN A 36 -2.00 0.42 -8.01
C GLN A 36 -3.53 0.35 -8.12
N GLN A 37 -4.10 -0.82 -7.86
CA GLN A 37 -5.54 -1.10 -7.90
C GLN A 37 -6.27 -0.58 -6.65
N GLY A 38 -5.54 -0.22 -5.60
CA GLY A 38 -6.05 0.39 -4.36
C GLY A 38 -5.92 1.92 -4.32
N GLN A 39 -5.58 2.57 -5.44
CA GLN A 39 -5.42 4.04 -5.52
C GLN A 39 -6.73 4.80 -5.79
N THR A 40 -7.86 4.22 -5.42
CA THR A 40 -9.17 4.88 -5.43
C THR A 40 -9.92 4.51 -4.15
N CYS A 41 -11.00 5.22 -3.84
CA CYS A 41 -11.82 5.02 -2.65
C CYS A 41 -13.29 4.86 -3.03
N HIS A 42 -14.07 4.16 -2.21
CA HIS A 42 -15.54 4.15 -2.34
C HIS A 42 -16.16 5.54 -2.08
N ALA A 43 -15.51 6.36 -1.26
CA ALA A 43 -15.83 7.77 -1.08
C ALA A 43 -14.57 8.58 -0.82
N TYR A 44 -14.49 9.78 -1.38
CA TYR A 44 -13.39 10.71 -1.10
C TYR A 44 -13.72 11.58 0.10
N CYS A 45 -12.95 11.44 1.18
CA CYS A 45 -13.10 12.28 2.36
C CYS A 45 -12.71 13.73 2.02
N SER A 46 -13.53 14.72 2.41
CA SER A 46 -13.20 16.14 2.23
C SER A 46 -11.90 16.58 2.94
N PHE A 47 -11.50 15.82 3.96
CA PHE A 47 -10.28 16.00 4.74
C PHE A 47 -9.15 15.02 4.35
N CYS A 48 -9.26 14.34 3.19
CA CYS A 48 -8.25 13.36 2.79
C CYS A 48 -6.88 14.02 2.58
N PHE A 49 -5.91 13.75 3.45
CA PHE A 49 -4.54 14.29 3.27
C PHE A 49 -3.78 13.64 2.11
N ARG A 50 -4.28 12.51 1.57
CA ARG A 50 -3.78 11.86 0.36
C ARG A 50 -4.53 12.29 -0.90
N TRP A 51 -5.36 13.33 -0.84
CA TRP A 51 -6.09 13.85 -2.02
C TRP A 51 -5.22 14.12 -3.27
N PRO A 52 -3.93 14.52 -3.17
CA PRO A 52 -3.11 14.74 -4.38
C PRO A 52 -2.89 13.47 -5.21
N GLN A 53 -3.16 12.28 -4.65
CA GLN A 53 -3.09 11.01 -5.36
C GLN A 53 -4.24 10.81 -6.37
N PHE A 54 -5.34 11.57 -6.23
CA PHE A 54 -6.60 11.35 -6.97
C PHE A 54 -6.93 12.46 -7.99
N VAL A 55 -6.06 13.45 -8.15
CA VAL A 55 -6.32 14.65 -8.99
C VAL A 55 -5.80 14.53 -10.43
N GLY A 56 -5.39 13.34 -10.85
CA GLY A 56 -4.92 13.08 -12.22
C GLY A 56 -3.51 13.57 -12.54
N ILE A 57 -2.74 14.00 -11.53
CA ILE A 57 -1.32 14.38 -11.68
C ILE A 57 -0.46 13.13 -11.44
N ASN A 58 0.06 12.55 -12.52
CA ASN A 58 0.76 11.27 -12.49
C ASN A 58 2.05 11.31 -11.67
N GLU A 59 2.72 12.46 -11.62
CA GLU A 59 3.99 12.67 -10.93
C GLU A 59 3.87 12.49 -9.41
N TRP A 60 2.67 12.69 -8.87
CA TRP A 60 2.40 12.57 -7.44
C TRP A 60 1.89 11.19 -7.03
N LYS A 61 1.63 10.33 -8.02
CA LYS A 61 1.05 9.01 -7.80
C LYS A 61 2.07 8.08 -7.14
N ILE A 62 1.72 7.58 -5.96
CA ILE A 62 2.48 6.59 -5.20
C ILE A 62 1.77 5.26 -5.37
N ALA A 63 2.28 4.42 -6.25
CA ALA A 63 1.63 3.17 -6.63
C ALA A 63 2.61 2.21 -7.29
N MET A 64 2.40 0.91 -7.09
CA MET A 64 3.09 -0.13 -7.86
C MET A 64 2.23 -1.40 -7.96
N LYS A 65 2.56 -2.27 -8.92
CA LYS A 65 1.89 -3.55 -9.11
C LYS A 65 2.73 -4.75 -8.67
N GLU A 66 4.03 -4.57 -8.66
CA GLU A 66 5.06 -5.59 -8.56
C GLU A 66 5.21 -6.06 -7.12
N LYS A 67 4.39 -7.05 -6.73
CA LYS A 67 4.45 -7.67 -5.40
C LYS A 67 5.78 -8.39 -5.15
N GLU A 68 6.44 -8.84 -6.22
CA GLU A 68 7.74 -9.48 -6.17
C GLU A 68 8.82 -8.51 -5.69
N LEU A 69 8.73 -7.23 -6.07
CA LEU A 69 9.64 -6.18 -5.56
C LEU A 69 9.38 -5.84 -4.09
N LEU A 70 8.12 -5.96 -3.63
CA LEU A 70 7.78 -5.83 -2.22
C LEU A 70 8.43 -6.96 -1.41
N VAL A 71 8.30 -8.20 -1.86
CA VAL A 71 8.93 -9.37 -1.24
C VAL A 71 10.45 -9.22 -1.22
N ALA A 72 11.07 -8.94 -2.37
CA ALA A 72 12.52 -8.77 -2.47
C ALA A 72 13.05 -7.63 -1.60
N TYR A 73 12.26 -6.57 -1.41
CA TYR A 73 12.61 -5.51 -0.46
C TYR A 73 12.60 -6.03 0.98
N LEU A 74 11.55 -6.75 1.39
CA LEU A 74 11.44 -7.29 2.75
C LEU A 74 12.53 -8.33 3.06
N GLU A 75 12.91 -9.18 2.11
CA GLU A 75 14.01 -10.13 2.26
C GLU A 75 15.34 -9.45 2.64
N GLN A 76 15.56 -8.22 2.18
CA GLN A 76 16.78 -7.44 2.47
C GLN A 76 16.67 -6.57 3.73
N HIS A 77 15.47 -6.46 4.33
CA HIS A 77 15.20 -5.55 5.45
C HIS A 77 14.57 -6.32 6.63
N PRO A 78 15.34 -7.20 7.30
CA PRO A 78 14.85 -8.04 8.39
C PRO A 78 14.36 -7.27 9.62
N GLU A 79 14.65 -5.97 9.71
CA GLU A 79 14.08 -5.07 10.71
C GLU A 79 12.58 -4.79 10.51
N VAL A 80 12.03 -5.00 9.32
CA VAL A 80 10.62 -4.69 8.99
C VAL A 80 9.68 -5.77 9.52
N THR A 81 8.96 -5.49 10.60
CA THR A 81 7.99 -6.45 11.15
C THR A 81 6.56 -6.25 10.66
N ASP A 82 6.29 -5.11 10.01
CA ASP A 82 4.93 -4.68 9.69
C ASP A 82 4.80 -4.16 8.26
N VAL A 83 3.86 -4.74 7.50
CA VAL A 83 3.43 -4.24 6.19
C VAL A 83 2.01 -3.70 6.32
N ILE A 84 1.79 -2.45 5.89
CA ILE A 84 0.46 -1.86 5.80
C ILE A 84 0.07 -1.65 4.33
N PHE A 85 -0.96 -2.35 3.86
CA PHE A 85 -1.64 -2.03 2.62
C PHE A 85 -2.46 -0.75 2.79
N THR A 86 -2.19 0.25 1.96
CA THR A 86 -2.85 1.57 2.00
C THR A 86 -2.91 2.20 0.60
N GLY A 87 -3.22 3.49 0.51
CA GLY A 87 -3.38 4.23 -0.74
C GLY A 87 -4.59 5.12 -0.69
N GLY A 88 -5.56 4.86 -1.57
CA GLY A 88 -6.93 5.30 -1.36
C GLY A 88 -7.61 4.40 -0.34
N ASP A 89 -8.03 3.23 -0.80
CA ASP A 89 -8.57 2.17 0.05
C ASP A 89 -8.25 0.81 -0.58
N PRO A 90 -7.42 -0.05 0.02
CA PRO A 90 -7.11 -1.37 -0.52
C PRO A 90 -8.35 -2.26 -0.73
N MET A 91 -9.40 -2.05 0.06
CA MET A 91 -10.60 -2.89 0.00
C MET A 91 -11.53 -2.57 -1.18
N ILE A 92 -11.20 -1.55 -1.99
CA ILE A 92 -11.85 -1.35 -3.31
C ILE A 92 -11.41 -2.41 -4.32
N MET A 93 -10.28 -3.08 -4.08
CA MET A 93 -9.78 -4.12 -4.96
C MET A 93 -10.72 -5.32 -4.96
N LYS A 94 -10.77 -6.03 -6.09
CA LYS A 94 -11.36 -7.38 -6.13
C LYS A 94 -10.63 -8.28 -5.14
N SER A 95 -11.35 -9.18 -4.45
CA SER A 95 -10.78 -10.07 -3.43
C SER A 95 -9.57 -10.84 -3.96
N ARG A 96 -9.68 -11.39 -5.19
CA ARG A 96 -8.57 -12.07 -5.88
C ARG A 96 -7.29 -11.22 -5.98
N ILE A 97 -7.42 -9.94 -6.35
CA ILE A 97 -6.26 -9.05 -6.51
C ILE A 97 -5.62 -8.73 -5.17
N LEU A 98 -6.43 -8.50 -4.12
CA LEU A 98 -5.90 -8.31 -2.77
C LEU A 98 -5.22 -9.59 -2.26
N GLY A 99 -5.84 -10.75 -2.51
CA GLY A 99 -5.28 -12.07 -2.22
C GLY A 99 -3.91 -12.26 -2.87
N ASP A 100 -3.80 -11.97 -4.17
CA ASP A 100 -2.53 -12.10 -4.92
C ASP A 100 -1.36 -11.37 -4.24
N TYR A 101 -1.60 -10.21 -3.60
CA TYR A 101 -0.58 -9.46 -2.85
C TYR A 101 -0.26 -10.08 -1.49
N ILE A 102 -1.29 -10.51 -0.75
CA ILE A 102 -1.15 -11.10 0.58
C ILE A 102 -0.47 -12.47 0.46
N ASP A 103 -0.92 -13.30 -0.47
CA ASP A 103 -0.39 -14.63 -0.73
C ASP A 103 1.10 -14.56 -1.07
N ALA A 104 1.55 -13.59 -1.86
CA ALA A 104 2.97 -13.39 -2.15
C ALA A 104 3.82 -13.12 -0.89
N LEU A 105 3.27 -12.44 0.12
CA LEU A 105 3.96 -12.23 1.40
C LEU A 105 3.97 -13.50 2.26
N LEU A 106 2.89 -14.28 2.23
CA LEU A 106 2.77 -15.53 2.98
C LEU A 106 3.67 -16.63 2.39
N GLU A 107 3.71 -16.74 1.07
CA GLU A 107 4.52 -17.72 0.33
C GLU A 107 6.01 -17.45 0.44
N ALA A 108 6.41 -16.20 0.65
CA ALA A 108 7.82 -15.80 0.81
C ALA A 108 8.45 -16.28 2.15
N ASP A 109 7.64 -16.77 3.10
CA ASP A 109 8.09 -17.29 4.40
C ASP A 109 9.07 -16.34 5.13
N LEU A 110 8.70 -15.07 5.24
CA LEU A 110 9.53 -14.02 5.85
C LEU A 110 9.47 -14.12 7.39
N PRO A 111 10.46 -14.69 8.11
CA PRO A 111 10.29 -15.05 9.52
C PRO A 111 10.22 -13.84 10.47
N HIS A 112 10.65 -12.69 9.98
CA HIS A 112 10.65 -11.42 10.69
C HIS A 112 9.32 -10.66 10.52
N LEU A 113 8.54 -10.95 9.47
CA LEU A 113 7.27 -10.29 9.20
C LEU A 113 6.18 -10.82 10.15
N ARG A 114 5.65 -9.96 11.00
CA ARG A 114 4.67 -10.33 12.03
C ARG A 114 3.26 -9.92 11.68
N ASN A 115 3.11 -8.77 11.05
CA ASN A 115 1.81 -8.17 10.82
C ASN A 115 1.63 -7.76 9.36
N ILE A 116 0.53 -8.23 8.77
CA ILE A 116 -0.04 -7.68 7.54
C ILE A 116 -1.29 -6.89 7.94
N ARG A 117 -1.27 -5.58 7.71
CA ARG A 117 -2.34 -4.66 8.10
C ARG A 117 -2.98 -4.02 6.87
N ILE A 118 -4.28 -3.73 6.96
CA ILE A 118 -5.04 -3.10 5.88
C ILE A 118 -5.65 -1.81 6.41
N GLY A 119 -5.24 -0.67 5.84
CA GLY A 119 -5.84 0.62 6.14
C GLY A 119 -7.04 0.88 5.24
N SER A 120 -8.25 0.64 5.73
CA SER A 120 -9.49 0.75 4.94
C SER A 120 -10.57 1.59 5.66
N LYS A 121 -11.37 2.33 4.87
CA LYS A 121 -12.63 2.93 5.31
C LYS A 121 -13.84 2.27 4.68
N SER A 122 -13.65 1.17 3.95
CA SER A 122 -14.71 0.49 3.22
C SER A 122 -15.83 0.01 4.15
N LEU A 123 -15.53 -0.38 5.40
CA LEU A 123 -16.59 -0.76 6.35
C LEU A 123 -17.59 0.39 6.61
N SER A 124 -17.14 1.64 6.59
CA SER A 124 -18.00 2.81 6.80
C SER A 124 -18.75 3.26 5.54
N TYR A 125 -18.13 3.14 4.36
CA TYR A 125 -18.69 3.67 3.11
C TYR A 125 -19.31 2.62 2.18
N TRP A 126 -18.88 1.37 2.31
CA TRP A 126 -19.31 0.23 1.51
C TRP A 126 -19.23 -1.09 2.33
N PRO A 127 -20.02 -1.23 3.40
CA PRO A 127 -19.98 -2.41 4.27
C PRO A 127 -20.31 -3.72 3.53
N TYR A 128 -21.02 -3.65 2.40
CA TYR A 128 -21.31 -4.77 1.51
C TYR A 128 -20.07 -5.54 1.07
N LYS A 129 -18.88 -4.91 1.07
CA LYS A 129 -17.60 -5.59 0.82
C LYS A 129 -17.30 -6.77 1.75
N PHE A 130 -17.90 -6.81 2.95
CA PHE A 130 -17.56 -7.75 4.02
C PHE A 130 -18.66 -8.78 4.32
N ILE A 131 -19.81 -8.70 3.66
CA ILE A 131 -20.97 -9.51 4.01
C ILE A 131 -21.32 -10.57 2.95
N ASP A 132 -20.86 -10.44 1.70
CA ASP A 132 -21.01 -11.47 0.66
C ASP A 132 -19.88 -11.39 -0.39
N GLU A 133 -19.28 -12.53 -0.75
CA GLU A 133 -18.52 -12.68 -2.00
C GLU A 133 -19.45 -13.23 -3.09
N PRO A 134 -19.64 -12.54 -4.23
CA PRO A 134 -20.03 -13.21 -5.46
C PRO A 134 -18.84 -13.96 -6.09
#